data_AF-A0A529KY90-F1
#
_entry.id   AF-A0A529KY90-F1
#
_cell.length_a   1.000
_cell.length_b   1.000
_cell.length_c   1.000
_cell.angle_alpha   90.00
_cell.angle_beta   90.00
_cell.angle_gamma   90.00
#
_symmetry.space_group_name_H-M   'P 1'
#
loop_
_entity.id
_entity.type
_entity.pdbx_description
1 polymer ?
#
loop_
_entity_poly.entity_id
_entity_poly.type
_entity_poly.pdbx_seq_one_letter_code
_entity_poly.pdbx_strand_id
1 'polypeptide(L)' 'MADKTQFGLTALDTIPLHEKVYLELVRALMSGQFQPGQKLTSRKLAKELGTSDMPVRSAFMRLQALRALSPMPNGSVE' A
#
# COMPACT_ATOMS: atom_id res chain seq x y z
N MET A 1 36.08 7.76 4.68
CA MET A 1 36.29 6.30 4.57
C MET A 1 34.93 5.64 4.75
N ALA A 2 34.20 5.42 3.66
CA ALA A 2 32.92 4.72 3.70
C ALA A 2 33.21 3.22 3.55
N ASP A 3 32.72 2.45 4.52
CA ASP A 3 32.89 1.02 4.63
C ASP A 3 32.32 0.31 3.39
N LYS A 4 33.10 -0.59 2.80
CA LYS A 4 32.72 -1.31 1.57
C LYS A 4 31.72 -2.40 1.96
N THR A 5 30.44 -2.20 1.66
CA THR A 5 29.46 -3.30 1.67
C THR A 5 29.95 -4.43 0.75
N GLN A 6 29.70 -5.69 1.12
CA GLN A 6 30.13 -6.87 0.36
C GLN A 6 29.68 -6.88 -1.13
N PHE A 7 28.69 -6.06 -1.48
CA PHE A 7 28.20 -5.82 -2.85
C PHE A 7 28.34 -4.37 -3.34
N GLY A 8 28.95 -3.47 -2.57
CA GLY A 8 29.13 -2.05 -2.95
C GLY A 8 27.83 -1.27 -3.17
N LEU A 9 26.76 -1.60 -2.44
CA LEU A 9 25.45 -0.97 -2.60
C LEU A 9 25.34 0.32 -1.79
N THR A 10 24.73 1.33 -2.41
CA THR A 10 24.39 2.63 -1.81
C THR A 10 22.89 2.69 -1.50
N ALA A 11 22.51 3.36 -0.42
CA ALA A 11 21.13 3.53 -0.02
C ALA A 11 20.32 4.37 -1.02
N LEU A 12 19.02 4.07 -1.14
CA LEU A 12 18.06 4.86 -1.92
C LEU A 12 17.37 5.87 -1.01
N ASP A 13 17.46 7.17 -1.33
CA ASP A 13 16.87 8.26 -0.55
C ASP A 13 15.38 8.55 -0.91
N THR A 14 14.74 7.68 -1.70
CA THR A 14 13.39 7.92 -2.23
C THR A 14 12.34 7.04 -1.56
N ILE A 15 11.18 7.63 -1.25
CA ILE A 15 10.02 6.89 -0.75
C ILE A 15 9.49 5.98 -1.88
N PRO A 16 9.46 4.65 -1.68
CA PRO A 16 8.94 3.72 -2.68
C PRO A 16 7.46 3.96 -3.00
N LEU A 17 7.04 3.65 -4.23
CA LEU A 17 5.65 3.87 -4.66
C LEU A 17 4.62 3.15 -3.79
N HIS A 18 4.90 1.93 -3.35
CA HIS A 18 4.01 1.19 -2.44
C HIS A 18 3.83 1.89 -1.10
N GLU A 19 4.86 2.59 -0.61
CA GLU A 19 4.79 3.36 0.64
C GLU A 19 3.93 4.61 0.46
N LYS A 20 4.06 5.31 -0.68
CA LYS A 20 3.17 6.43 -1.02
C LYS A 20 1.72 5.99 -1.11
N VAL A 21 1.45 4.86 -1.76
CA VAL A 21 0.11 4.28 -1.87
C VAL A 21 -0.43 3.94 -0.48
N TYR A 22 0.37 3.30 0.37
CA TYR A 22 -0.03 2.99 1.74
C TYR A 22 -0.43 4.24 2.53
N LEU A 23 0.38 5.30 2.48
CA LEU A 23 0.08 6.56 3.19
C LEU A 23 -1.22 7.22 2.69
N GLU A 24 -1.48 7.20 1.38
CA GLU A 24 -2.73 7.74 0.83
C GLU A 24 -3.94 6.92 1.27
N LEU A 25 -3.84 5.60 1.31
CA LEU A 25 -4.92 4.74 1.80
C LEU A 25 -5.19 4.96 3.29
N VAL A 26 -4.15 5.13 4.11
CA VAL A 26 -4.30 5.50 5.53
C VAL A 26 -5.03 6.84 5.66
N ARG A 27 -4.63 7.85 4.88
CA ARG A 27 -5.29 9.16 4.87
C ARG A 27 -6.77 9.04 4.49
N ALA A 28 -7.09 8.27 3.46
CA ALA A 28 -8.47 8.05 3.01
C ALA A 28 -9.32 7.33 4.08
N LEU A 29 -8.76 6.31 4.75
CA LEU A 29 -9.42 5.63 5.87
C LEU A 29 -9.70 6.58 7.04
N MET A 30 -8.68 7.33 7.48
CA MET A 30 -8.77 8.23 8.64
C MET A 30 -9.71 9.42 8.38
N SER A 31 -9.86 9.84 7.13
CA SER A 31 -10.79 10.92 6.75
C SER A 31 -12.21 10.43 6.46
N GLY A 32 -12.48 9.13 6.57
CA GLY A 32 -13.81 8.55 6.32
C GLY A 32 -14.21 8.55 4.85
N GLN A 33 -13.25 8.59 3.91
CA GLN A 33 -13.55 8.50 2.47
C GLN A 33 -14.08 7.11 2.08
N PHE A 34 -13.73 6.08 2.83
CA PHE A 34 -14.29 4.75 2.68
C PHE A 34 -15.34 4.51 3.76
N GLN A 35 -16.51 4.03 3.36
CA GLN A 35 -17.55 3.64 4.31
C GLN A 35 -17.17 2.33 5.01
N PRO A 36 -17.58 2.12 6.28
CA PRO A 36 -17.42 0.82 6.94
C PRO A 36 -18.05 -0.31 6.12
N GLY A 37 -17.31 -1.38 5.85
CA GLY A 37 -17.77 -2.50 5.02
C GLY A 37 -17.79 -2.18 3.51
N GLN A 38 -17.23 -1.05 3.08
CA GLN A 38 -17.10 -0.74 1.67
C GLN A 38 -16.09 -1.67 1.02
N LYS A 39 -16.55 -2.49 0.08
CA LYS A 39 -15.69 -3.34 -0.72
C LYS A 39 -14.69 -2.52 -1.57
N LEU A 40 -13.41 -2.73 -1.33
CA LEU A 40 -12.29 -2.15 -2.05
C LEU A 40 -11.51 -3.23 -2.82
N THR A 41 -11.19 -2.95 -4.09
CA THR A 41 -10.36 -3.85 -4.91
C THR A 41 -9.07 -3.15 -5.28
N SER A 42 -7.96 -3.89 -5.27
CA SER A 42 -6.64 -3.34 -5.59
C SER A 42 -6.62 -2.76 -7.01
N ARG A 43 -7.27 -3.43 -7.97
CA ARG A 43 -7.38 -2.99 -9.36
C ARG A 43 -8.12 -1.66 -9.52
N LYS A 44 -9.22 -1.44 -8.77
CA LYS A 44 -9.96 -0.17 -8.85
C LYS A 44 -9.13 0.97 -8.28
N LEU A 45 -8.55 0.79 -7.10
CA LEU A 45 -7.72 1.82 -6.47
C LEU A 45 -6.44 2.08 -7.26
N ALA A 46 -5.83 1.06 -7.87
CA ALA A 46 -4.69 1.24 -8.76
C ALA A 46 -5.03 2.15 -9.96
N LYS A 47 -6.21 1.96 -10.55
CA LYS A 47 -6.70 2.83 -11.62
C LYS A 47 -6.93 4.26 -11.14
N GLU A 48 -7.51 4.45 -9.96
CA GLU A 48 -7.74 5.78 -9.37
C GLU A 48 -6.44 6.50 -9.01
N LEU A 49 -5.46 5.77 -8.48
CA LEU A 49 -4.14 6.28 -8.10
C LEU A 49 -3.17 6.41 -9.28
N GLY A 50 -3.55 5.94 -10.47
CA GLY A 50 -2.69 5.96 -11.65
C GLY A 50 -1.47 5.03 -11.54
N THR A 51 -1.58 3.93 -10.81
CA THR A 51 -0.48 2.96 -10.58
C THR A 51 -0.79 1.58 -11.14
N SER A 52 0.19 0.67 -11.10
CA SER A 52 -0.07 -0.76 -11.27
C SER A 52 -0.73 -1.35 -10.01
N ASP A 53 -1.19 -2.60 -10.12
CA ASP A 53 -1.93 -3.30 -9.06
C ASP A 53 -1.06 -3.71 -7.87
N MET A 54 0.21 -4.06 -8.12
CA MET A 54 1.15 -4.55 -7.10
C MET A 54 1.39 -3.59 -5.92
N PRO A 55 1.68 -2.28 -6.11
CA PRO A 55 1.88 -1.37 -4.98
C PRO A 55 0.62 -1.24 -4.11
N VAL A 56 -0.58 -1.32 -4.69
CA VAL A 56 -1.84 -1.33 -3.94
C VAL A 56 -2.01 -2.62 -3.17
N ARG A 57 -1.70 -3.77 -3.77
CA ARG A 57 -1.70 -5.06 -3.07
C ARG A 57 -0.73 -5.07 -1.88
N SER A 58 0.48 -4.54 -2.03
CA SER A 58 1.43 -4.42 -0.92
C SER A 58 0.87 -3.56 0.22
N ALA A 59 0.24 -2.42 -0.10
CA ALA A 59 -0.41 -1.57 0.88
C ALA A 59 -1.59 -2.27 1.58
N PHE A 60 -2.43 -2.98 0.83
CA PHE A 60 -3.52 -3.79 1.38
C PHE A 60 -3.01 -4.87 2.33
N MET A 61 -1.94 -5.59 1.99
CA MET A 61 -1.36 -6.62 2.87
C MET A 61 -0.91 -6.01 4.19
N ARG A 62 -0.28 -4.83 4.15
CA ARG A 62 0.13 -4.11 5.36
C ARG A 62 -1.06 -3.67 6.21
N LEU A 63 -2.10 -3.09 5.60
CA LEU A 63 -3.31 -2.67 6.31
C LEU A 63 -4.07 -3.86 6.93
N GLN A 64 -4.11 -5.00 6.25
CA GLN A 64 -4.68 -6.24 6.79
C GLN A 64 -3.88 -6.76 7.99
N ALA A 65 -2.55 -6.72 7.93
CA ALA A 65 -1.69 -7.11 9.06
C ALA A 65 -1.92 -6.22 10.28
N LEU A 66 -2.27 -4.94 10.06
CA LEU A 66 -2.65 -3.98 11.10
C LEU A 66 -4.12 -4.06 11.53
N ARG A 67 -4.90 -5.01 10.99
CA ARG A 67 -6.36 -5.13 11.21
C ARG A 67 -7.16 -3.89 10.81
N ALA A 68 -6.59 -3.01 9.98
CA ALA A 68 -7.27 -1.84 9.44
C ALA A 68 -8.21 -2.19 8.28
N LEU A 69 -7.98 -3.33 7.62
CA LEU A 69 -8.83 -3.87 6.56
C LEU A 69 -9.01 -5.38 6.75
N SER A 70 -10.18 -5.90 6.37
CA SER A 70 -10.50 -7.32 6.44
C SER A 70 -10.50 -7.96 5.04
N PRO A 71 -9.88 -9.14 4.86
CA PRO A 71 -9.91 -9.85 3.59
C PRO A 71 -11.29 -10.42 3.27
N MET A 72 -11.67 -10.38 2.00
CA MET A 72 -12.88 -11.03 1.48
C MET A 72 -12.53 -12.27 0.63
N PRO A 73 -13.46 -13.24 0.45
CA PRO A 73 -13.20 -14.49 -0.28
C PRO A 73 -12.78 -14.34 -1.75
N ASN A 74 -13.10 -13.22 -2.39
CA ASN A 74 -12.80 -12.93 -3.80
C ASN A 74 -11.52 -12.10 -3.99
N GLY A 75 -10.72 -11.91 -2.93
CA GLY A 75 -9.47 -11.16 -2.96
C GLY A 75 -9.62 -9.63 -2.87
N SER A 76 -10.82 -9.12 -2.60
CA SER A 76 -11.04 -7.73 -2.18
C SER A 76 -10.87 -7.57 -0.67
N VAL A 77 -10.95 -6.33 -0.18
CA VAL A 77 -10.88 -5.98 1.24
C VAL A 77 -12.03 -5.02 1.61
N GLU A 78 -12.37 -4.94 2.90
CA GLU A 78 -13.38 -4.02 3.46
C GLU A 78 -12.99 -3.48 4.85
#